data_AF-A0A016SL99-F1
#
_entry.id   AF-A0A016SL99-F1
#
_cell.length_a   1.000
_cell.length_b   1.000
_cell.length_c   1.000
_cell.angle_alpha   90.00
_cell.angle_beta   90.00
_cell.angle_gamma   90.00
#
_symmetry.space_group_name_H-M   'P 1'
#
loop_
_entity.id
_entity.type
_entity.pdbx_description
1 polymer ?
#
loop_
_entity_poly.entity_id
_entity_poly.type
_entity_poly.pdbx_seq_one_letter_code
_entity_poly.pdbx_strand_id
1 'polypeptide(L)'
;MRKGKQVFLIVRHLLLWARAVVVYPLCNTNVYSSATLPKPLGRYISLFSQQFGPSFHLAEALAQFDPPSTLGDYLNSKQPLADQQNKAKVIVALLRHQLIMQLHRFCYIVPPFSDAKMPRAGHHCPDSLKTQIAACDNIDETIKPIVSDLCGSMLDTQSFSNVERKLSLFLRMSAYMHGMHHIEDIVYRLNVERDAVEEVLESFALVLCTFRRPDFISE
;
A
#
# COMPACT_ATOMS: atom_id res chain seq x y z
N MET A 1 -14.11 16.50 -29.86
CA MET A 1 -13.89 17.09 -28.52
C MET A 1 -15.10 17.10 -27.55
N ARG A 2 -16.34 16.75 -27.94
CA ARG A 2 -17.52 16.81 -27.02
C ARG A 2 -17.76 15.56 -26.15
N LYS A 3 -17.35 14.35 -26.60
CA LYS A 3 -17.63 13.08 -25.89
C LYS A 3 -16.92 12.96 -24.52
N GLY A 4 -15.70 13.47 -24.38
CA GLY A 4 -14.93 13.37 -23.12
C GLY A 4 -15.53 14.18 -21.97
N LYS A 5 -16.07 15.38 -22.25
CA LYS A 5 -16.72 16.21 -21.22
C LYS A 5 -17.99 15.56 -20.66
N GLN A 6 -18.77 14.88 -21.49
CA GLN A 6 -19.99 14.22 -21.07
C GLN A 6 -19.70 13.00 -20.17
N VAL A 7 -18.69 12.20 -20.52
CA VAL A 7 -18.24 11.07 -19.69
C VAL A 7 -17.76 11.57 -18.32
N PHE A 8 -16.97 12.64 -18.26
CA PHE A 8 -16.49 13.21 -17.00
C PHE A 8 -17.64 13.70 -16.10
N LEU A 9 -18.65 14.36 -16.66
CA LEU A 9 -19.82 14.82 -15.89
C LEU A 9 -20.64 13.65 -15.34
N ILE A 10 -20.81 12.57 -16.12
CA ILE A 10 -21.50 11.36 -15.67
C ILE A 10 -20.72 10.69 -14.54
N VAL A 11 -19.41 10.49 -14.72
CA VAL A 11 -18.56 9.87 -13.68
C VAL A 11 -18.56 10.71 -12.41
N ARG A 12 -18.36 12.02 -12.52
CA ARG A 12 -18.44 12.95 -11.38
C ARG A 12 -19.77 12.84 -10.65
N HIS A 13 -20.89 12.81 -11.38
CA HIS A 13 -22.22 12.66 -10.78
C HIS A 13 -22.35 11.31 -10.07
N LEU A 14 -21.92 10.21 -10.69
CA LEU A 14 -21.97 8.88 -10.08
C LEU A 14 -21.10 8.78 -8.82
N LEU A 15 -19.94 9.42 -8.81
CA LEU A 15 -19.06 9.45 -7.64
C LEU A 15 -19.65 10.31 -6.51
N LEU A 16 -20.18 11.49 -6.83
CA LEU A 16 -20.79 12.40 -5.86
C LEU A 16 -21.95 11.74 -5.10
N TRP A 17 -22.75 10.92 -5.78
CA TRP A 17 -23.88 10.21 -5.18
C TRP A 17 -23.54 8.79 -4.70
N ALA A 18 -22.25 8.44 -4.60
CA ALA A 18 -21.77 7.10 -4.21
C ALA A 18 -22.40 5.94 -5.03
N ARG A 19 -22.77 6.22 -6.28
CA ARG A 19 -23.34 5.23 -7.23
C ARG A 19 -22.29 4.55 -8.10
N ALA A 20 -21.03 4.98 -8.00
CA ALA A 20 -19.87 4.33 -8.58
C ALA A 20 -18.68 4.41 -7.62
N VAL A 21 -17.76 3.47 -7.75
CA VAL A 21 -16.46 3.49 -7.05
C VAL A 21 -15.38 3.44 -8.12
N VAL A 22 -14.39 4.32 -8.02
CA VAL A 22 -13.17 4.18 -8.82
C VAL A 22 -12.29 3.18 -8.11
N VAL A 23 -11.95 2.11 -8.81
CA VAL A 23 -10.94 1.15 -8.34
C VAL A 23 -9.65 1.46 -9.11
N TYR A 24 -8.54 1.59 -8.39
CA TYR A 24 -7.22 1.69 -9.00
C TYR A 24 -6.97 0.48 -9.93
N PRO A 25 -6.13 0.57 -10.98
CA PRO A 25 -5.85 -0.57 -11.85
C PRO A 25 -5.60 -1.86 -11.09
N LEU A 26 -6.34 -2.92 -11.45
CA LEU A 26 -6.24 -4.23 -10.83
C LEU A 26 -4.92 -4.89 -11.26
N CYS A 27 -4.01 -5.03 -10.31
CA CYS A 27 -2.69 -5.64 -10.48
C CYS A 27 -2.59 -6.89 -9.62
N ASN A 28 -1.80 -7.87 -10.06
CA ASN A 28 -1.54 -9.09 -9.29
C ASN A 28 -0.93 -8.81 -7.91
N THR A 29 -0.25 -7.68 -7.75
CA THR A 29 0.38 -7.24 -6.49
C THR A 29 -0.59 -6.51 -5.55
N ASN A 30 -1.81 -6.18 -5.99
CA ASN A 30 -2.79 -5.56 -5.12
C ASN A 30 -3.27 -6.56 -4.07
N VAL A 31 -3.37 -6.07 -2.85
CA VAL A 31 -3.77 -6.84 -1.68
C VAL A 31 -5.23 -6.55 -1.38
N TYR A 32 -6.01 -7.61 -1.16
CA TYR A 32 -7.43 -7.50 -0.83
C TYR A 32 -7.73 -8.23 0.48
N SER A 33 -8.73 -7.72 1.18
CA SER A 33 -9.31 -8.33 2.37
C SER A 33 -10.81 -8.50 2.17
N SER A 34 -11.39 -9.49 2.83
CA SER A 34 -12.84 -9.55 3.01
C SER A 34 -13.37 -8.24 3.62
N ALA A 35 -14.54 -7.80 3.16
CA ALA A 35 -15.15 -6.57 3.65
C ALA A 35 -15.46 -6.67 5.14
N THR A 36 -15.09 -5.62 5.89
CA THR A 36 -15.28 -5.56 7.35
C THR A 36 -16.70 -5.19 7.76
N LEU A 37 -17.49 -4.62 6.84
CA LEU A 37 -18.86 -4.22 7.12
C LEU A 37 -19.82 -5.41 6.90
N PRO A 38 -20.66 -5.77 7.89
CA PRO A 38 -21.59 -6.88 7.76
C PRO A 38 -22.60 -6.60 6.65
N LYS A 39 -22.53 -7.42 5.59
CA LYS A 39 -23.49 -7.41 4.49
C LYS A 39 -24.42 -8.61 4.60
N PRO A 40 -25.69 -8.50 4.18
CA PRO A 40 -26.60 -9.64 4.18
C PRO A 40 -26.16 -10.67 3.13
N LEU A 41 -25.33 -11.62 3.55
CA LEU A 41 -24.70 -12.62 2.67
C LEU A 41 -25.73 -13.50 1.95
N GLY A 42 -26.90 -13.75 2.55
CA GLY A 42 -27.94 -14.61 1.98
C GLY A 42 -28.35 -14.24 0.55
N ARG A 43 -28.46 -12.93 0.25
CA ARG A 43 -28.78 -12.46 -1.10
C ARG A 43 -27.63 -12.71 -2.08
N TYR A 44 -26.38 -12.59 -1.63
CA TYR A 44 -25.21 -12.78 -2.49
C TYR A 44 -24.96 -14.27 -2.74
N ILE A 45 -25.25 -15.15 -1.79
CA ILE A 45 -25.12 -16.60 -1.99
C ILE A 45 -25.97 -17.05 -3.18
N SER A 46 -27.25 -16.68 -3.22
CA SER A 46 -28.13 -17.07 -4.34
C SER A 46 -27.71 -16.45 -5.67
N LEU A 47 -27.30 -15.18 -5.67
CA LEU A 47 -26.81 -14.50 -6.87
C LEU A 47 -25.55 -15.15 -7.44
N PHE A 48 -24.58 -15.48 -6.58
CA PHE A 48 -23.32 -16.09 -7.00
C PHE A 48 -23.54 -17.54 -7.45
N SER A 49 -24.42 -18.30 -6.79
CA SER A 49 -24.79 -19.65 -7.25
C SER A 49 -25.51 -19.64 -8.61
N GLN A 50 -26.31 -18.62 -8.90
CA GLN A 50 -26.92 -18.44 -10.22
C GLN A 50 -25.87 -18.08 -11.29
N GLN A 51 -24.87 -17.27 -10.93
CA GLN A 51 -23.86 -16.76 -11.88
C GLN A 51 -22.72 -17.73 -12.15
N PHE A 52 -22.26 -18.46 -11.13
CA PHE A 52 -21.07 -19.32 -11.18
C PHE A 52 -21.41 -20.82 -10.98
N GLY A 53 -22.69 -21.16 -10.85
CA GLY A 53 -23.16 -22.53 -10.70
C GLY A 53 -23.38 -22.96 -9.24
N PRO A 54 -24.13 -24.06 -9.02
CA PRO A 54 -24.52 -24.53 -7.69
C PRO A 54 -23.34 -25.05 -6.85
N SER A 55 -22.21 -25.40 -7.48
CA SER A 55 -20.98 -25.82 -6.81
C SER A 55 -20.14 -24.66 -6.29
N PHE A 56 -20.52 -23.41 -6.57
CA PHE A 56 -19.79 -22.24 -6.09
C PHE A 56 -20.22 -21.86 -4.67
N HIS A 57 -19.24 -21.84 -3.76
CA HIS A 57 -19.43 -21.42 -2.37
C HIS A 57 -18.82 -20.04 -2.13
N LEU A 58 -19.68 -19.04 -1.92
CA LEU A 58 -19.23 -17.66 -1.64
C LEU A 58 -18.35 -17.57 -0.39
N ALA A 59 -18.65 -18.34 0.66
CA ALA A 59 -17.88 -18.36 1.90
C ALA A 59 -16.43 -18.82 1.66
N GLU A 60 -16.23 -19.82 0.79
CA GLU A 60 -14.89 -20.31 0.44
C GLU A 60 -14.11 -19.25 -0.34
N ALA A 61 -14.76 -18.53 -1.26
CA ALA A 61 -14.14 -17.44 -1.99
C ALA A 61 -13.74 -16.27 -1.08
N LEU A 62 -14.55 -15.94 -0.06
CA LEU A 62 -14.24 -14.89 0.92
C LEU A 62 -13.14 -15.32 1.90
N ALA A 63 -13.12 -16.59 2.30
CA ALA A 63 -12.08 -17.14 3.16
C ALA A 63 -10.67 -17.03 2.52
N GLN A 64 -10.56 -17.00 1.19
CA GLN A 64 -9.26 -16.78 0.52
C GLN A 64 -8.70 -15.36 0.69
N PHE A 65 -9.53 -14.41 1.13
CA PHE A 65 -9.13 -13.03 1.45
C PHE A 65 -9.13 -12.78 2.97
N ASP A 66 -9.16 -13.84 3.77
CA ASP A 66 -9.01 -13.79 5.24
C ASP A 66 -8.03 -14.88 5.70
N PRO A 67 -6.72 -14.57 5.89
CA PRO A 67 -6.12 -13.24 5.97
C PRO A 67 -5.95 -12.54 4.60
N PRO A 68 -5.63 -11.23 4.59
CA PRO A 68 -5.49 -10.48 3.34
C PRO A 68 -4.47 -11.10 2.37
N SER A 69 -4.87 -11.26 1.11
CA SER A 69 -4.08 -11.95 0.08
C SER A 69 -3.95 -11.12 -1.19
N THR A 70 -2.96 -11.43 -2.01
CA THR A 70 -2.78 -10.74 -3.30
C THR A 70 -3.72 -11.30 -4.36
N LEU A 71 -4.10 -10.49 -5.34
CA LEU A 71 -4.86 -10.99 -6.50
C LEU A 71 -4.09 -12.09 -7.25
N GLY A 72 -2.76 -11.97 -7.32
CA GLY A 72 -1.89 -12.98 -7.93
C GLY A 72 -2.00 -14.33 -7.23
N ASP A 73 -1.99 -14.36 -5.90
CA ASP A 73 -2.11 -15.60 -5.13
C ASP A 73 -3.46 -16.29 -5.37
N TYR A 74 -4.54 -15.51 -5.39
CA TYR A 74 -5.89 -16.03 -5.68
C TYR A 74 -5.98 -16.61 -7.10
N LEU A 75 -5.50 -15.87 -8.09
CA LEU A 75 -5.53 -16.30 -9.50
C LEU A 75 -4.69 -17.56 -9.71
N ASN A 76 -3.50 -17.61 -9.11
CA ASN A 76 -2.55 -18.72 -9.23
C ASN A 76 -2.84 -19.90 -8.28
N SER A 77 -3.78 -19.77 -7.34
CA SER A 77 -4.15 -20.84 -6.41
C SER A 77 -4.54 -22.10 -7.17
N LYS A 78 -3.90 -23.23 -6.84
CA LYS A 78 -4.17 -24.56 -7.43
C LYS A 78 -5.47 -25.18 -6.92
N GLN A 79 -6.25 -24.46 -6.09
CA GLN A 79 -7.52 -24.96 -5.61
C GLN A 79 -8.44 -25.28 -6.80
N PRO A 80 -9.11 -26.45 -6.79
CA PRO A 80 -10.06 -26.86 -7.80
C PRO A 80 -11.37 -26.07 -7.63
N LEU A 81 -11.30 -24.75 -7.75
CA LEU A 81 -12.49 -23.99 -8.14
C LEU A 81 -12.79 -24.50 -9.56
N ALA A 82 -13.96 -25.10 -9.73
CA ALA A 82 -14.41 -25.78 -10.96
C ALA A 82 -14.20 -24.97 -12.27
N ASP A 83 -13.88 -23.68 -12.18
CA ASP A 83 -13.57 -22.79 -13.27
C ASP A 83 -12.30 -21.95 -13.01
N GLN A 84 -11.13 -22.50 -13.35
CA GLN A 84 -9.91 -21.70 -13.48
C GLN A 84 -10.12 -20.52 -14.46
N GLN A 85 -11.07 -20.65 -15.40
CA GLN A 85 -11.48 -19.62 -16.37
C GLN A 85 -12.38 -18.51 -15.79
N ASN A 86 -13.02 -18.69 -14.63
CA ASN A 86 -13.96 -17.70 -14.07
C ASN A 86 -13.43 -16.95 -12.83
N LYS A 87 -12.23 -17.26 -12.32
CA LYS A 87 -11.64 -16.57 -11.14
C LYS A 87 -11.61 -15.04 -11.27
N ALA A 88 -11.23 -14.52 -12.45
CA ALA A 88 -11.25 -13.08 -12.70
C ALA A 88 -12.67 -12.49 -12.64
N LYS A 89 -13.67 -13.22 -13.16
CA LYS A 89 -15.09 -12.81 -13.07
C LYS A 89 -15.60 -12.84 -11.63
N VAL A 90 -15.14 -13.81 -10.82
CA VAL A 90 -15.43 -13.87 -9.39
C VAL A 90 -14.85 -12.66 -8.68
N ILE A 91 -13.57 -12.32 -8.89
CA ILE A 91 -12.96 -11.11 -8.34
C ILE A 91 -13.76 -9.86 -8.73
N VAL A 92 -14.09 -9.71 -10.02
CA VAL A 92 -14.89 -8.57 -10.49
C VAL A 92 -16.26 -8.53 -9.83
N ALA A 93 -16.92 -9.66 -9.62
CA ALA A 93 -18.20 -9.73 -8.92
C ALA A 93 -18.07 -9.38 -7.43
N LEU A 94 -17.04 -9.90 -6.74
CA LEU A 94 -16.72 -9.57 -5.36
C LEU A 94 -16.46 -8.06 -5.20
N LEU A 95 -15.69 -7.45 -6.10
CA LEU A 95 -15.42 -6.01 -6.11
C LEU A 95 -16.69 -5.18 -6.41
N ARG A 96 -17.47 -5.60 -7.42
CA ARG A 96 -18.72 -4.93 -7.82
C ARG A 96 -19.73 -4.89 -6.67
N HIS A 97 -19.78 -5.95 -5.87
CA HIS A 97 -20.64 -6.03 -4.69
C HIS A 97 -19.94 -5.55 -3.41
N GLN A 98 -18.70 -5.04 -3.53
CA GLN A 98 -17.87 -4.54 -2.43
C GLN A 98 -17.77 -5.59 -1.28
N LEU A 99 -17.69 -6.86 -1.63
CA LEU A 99 -17.51 -7.98 -0.70
C LEU A 99 -16.04 -8.17 -0.31
N ILE A 100 -15.14 -7.62 -1.12
CA ILE A 100 -13.71 -7.47 -0.82
C ILE A 100 -13.32 -6.00 -0.97
N MET A 101 -12.30 -5.58 -0.24
CA MET A 101 -11.77 -4.21 -0.26
C MET A 101 -10.26 -4.23 -0.48
N GLN A 102 -9.77 -3.31 -1.30
CA GLN A 102 -8.34 -3.16 -1.55
C GLN A 102 -7.67 -2.56 -0.32
N LEU A 103 -6.56 -3.17 0.11
CA LEU A 103 -5.71 -2.63 1.16
C LEU A 103 -4.51 -1.93 0.53
N HIS A 104 -4.30 -0.68 0.92
CA HIS A 104 -3.13 0.10 0.54
C HIS A 104 -2.11 0.09 1.67
N ARG A 105 -0.82 0.15 1.30
CA ARG A 105 0.28 0.19 2.27
C ARG A 105 0.57 1.64 2.62
N PHE A 106 0.62 1.94 3.91
CA PHE A 106 0.93 3.24 4.47
C PHE A 106 2.16 3.14 5.37
N CYS A 107 2.78 4.28 5.66
CA CYS A 107 3.97 4.35 6.50
C CYS A 107 3.87 5.52 7.49
N TYR A 108 4.37 5.29 8.69
CA TYR A 108 4.67 6.32 9.69
C TYR A 108 6.17 6.37 9.95
N ILE A 109 6.69 7.58 10.18
CA ILE A 109 7.96 7.75 10.88
C ILE A 109 7.69 7.60 12.38
N VAL A 110 8.38 6.67 13.02
CA VAL A 110 8.23 6.38 14.45
C VAL A 110 9.59 6.16 15.08
N PRO A 111 9.77 6.44 16.39
CA PRO A 111 10.96 6.01 17.09
C PRO A 111 11.05 4.48 17.06
N PRO A 112 12.27 3.92 17.08
CA PRO A 112 12.45 2.48 17.11
C PRO A 112 11.82 1.85 18.37
N PHE A 113 11.39 0.61 18.23
CA PHE A 113 10.91 -0.18 19.36
C PHE A 113 12.03 -0.39 20.40
N SER A 114 11.64 -0.54 21.67
CA SER A 114 12.61 -0.66 22.78
C SER A 114 13.54 -1.87 22.69
N ASP A 115 13.15 -2.90 21.95
CA ASP A 115 13.92 -4.13 21.69
C ASP A 115 14.73 -4.08 20.38
N ALA A 116 14.64 -2.97 19.64
CA ALA A 116 15.30 -2.85 18.36
C ALA A 116 16.83 -2.77 18.50
N LYS A 117 17.54 -3.47 17.60
CA LYS A 117 19.00 -3.41 17.53
C LYS A 117 19.43 -2.09 16.92
N MET A 118 19.89 -1.18 17.78
CA MET A 118 20.39 0.12 17.35
C MET A 118 21.70 -0.02 16.57
N PRO A 119 21.94 0.84 15.56
CA PRO A 119 23.24 0.91 14.91
C PRO A 119 24.31 1.26 15.94
N ARG A 120 25.53 0.76 15.74
CA ARG A 120 26.64 1.03 16.67
C ARG A 120 27.02 2.51 16.60
N ALA A 121 26.91 3.21 17.73
CA ALA A 121 27.43 4.56 17.90
C ALA A 121 28.94 4.57 17.58
N GLY A 122 29.35 5.37 16.59
CA GLY A 122 30.76 5.50 16.19
C GLY A 122 31.04 5.52 14.68
N HIS A 123 30.08 5.21 13.82
CA HIS A 123 30.25 5.38 12.38
C HIS A 123 30.00 6.85 12.03
N HIS A 124 31.06 7.58 11.68
CA HIS A 124 31.00 9.01 11.42
C HIS A 124 30.17 9.29 10.18
N CYS A 125 28.87 9.56 10.37
CA CYS A 125 28.03 10.14 9.34
C CYS A 125 28.64 11.50 8.94
N PRO A 126 28.95 11.72 7.64
CA PRO A 126 29.52 12.97 7.16
C PRO A 126 28.66 14.17 7.52
N ASP A 127 29.29 15.30 7.80
CA ASP A 127 28.59 16.52 8.23
C ASP A 127 27.58 17.01 7.18
N SER A 128 27.85 16.79 5.90
CA SER A 128 26.90 17.10 4.81
C SER A 128 25.55 16.39 4.97
N LEU A 129 25.55 15.10 5.32
CA LEU A 129 24.33 14.33 5.54
C LEU A 129 23.63 14.77 6.83
N LYS A 130 24.40 15.05 7.89
CA LYS A 130 23.85 15.58 9.14
C LYS A 130 23.14 16.91 8.95
N THR A 131 23.72 17.82 8.17
CA THR A 131 23.09 19.11 7.84
C THR A 131 21.78 18.91 7.10
N GLN A 132 21.73 17.97 6.14
CA GLN A 132 20.48 17.64 5.43
C GLN A 132 19.39 17.09 6.38
N ILE A 133 19.77 16.22 7.32
CA ILE A 133 18.84 15.65 8.31
C ILE A 133 18.36 16.75 9.28
N ALA A 134 19.26 17.60 9.76
CA ALA A 134 18.94 18.68 10.68
C ALA A 134 17.96 19.69 10.07
N ALA A 135 18.11 19.98 8.77
CA ALA A 135 17.25 20.89 8.03
C ALA A 135 15.85 20.32 7.72
N CYS A 136 15.56 19.07 8.05
CA CYS A 136 14.26 18.47 7.81
C CYS A 136 13.31 18.70 9.00
N ASP A 137 12.21 19.43 8.77
CA ASP A 137 11.21 19.74 9.79
C ASP A 137 10.20 18.62 10.04
N ASN A 138 10.05 17.68 9.08
CA ASN A 138 9.06 16.60 9.16
C ASN A 138 9.53 15.42 10.04
N ILE A 139 10.76 15.45 10.53
CA ILE A 139 11.36 14.40 11.36
C ILE A 139 11.58 14.96 12.76
N ASP A 140 11.10 14.23 13.76
CA ASP A 140 11.30 14.59 15.16
C ASP A 140 12.80 14.55 15.55
N GLU A 141 13.21 15.45 16.45
CA GLU A 141 14.59 15.60 16.92
C GLU A 141 15.13 14.31 17.58
N THR A 142 14.24 13.49 18.13
CA THR A 142 14.59 12.19 18.72
C THR A 142 15.01 11.14 17.67
N ILE A 143 14.52 11.27 16.43
CA ILE A 143 14.71 10.31 15.34
C ILE A 143 15.91 10.73 14.46
N LYS A 144 16.18 12.02 14.33
CA LYS A 144 17.33 12.57 13.59
C LYS A 144 18.69 11.90 13.89
N PRO A 145 19.12 11.69 15.15
CA PRO A 145 20.38 11.01 15.43
C PRO A 145 20.39 9.56 14.95
N ILE A 146 19.25 8.87 15.03
CA ILE A 146 19.10 7.47 14.60
C ILE A 146 19.23 7.37 13.08
N VAL A 147 18.62 8.31 12.34
CA VAL A 147 18.78 8.41 10.88
C VAL A 147 20.22 8.67 10.48
N SER A 148 20.93 9.54 11.23
CA SER A 148 22.36 9.77 11.04
C SER A 148 23.17 8.50 11.26
N ASP A 149 22.91 7.76 12.33
CA ASP A 149 23.61 6.51 12.63
C ASP A 149 23.33 5.41 11.60
N LEU A 150 22.09 5.34 11.08
CA LEU A 150 21.73 4.47 9.96
C LEU A 150 22.53 4.83 8.70
N CYS A 151 22.66 6.11 8.37
CA CYS A 151 23.49 6.57 7.25
C CYS A 151 24.95 6.18 7.45
N GLY A 152 25.49 6.37 8.65
CA GLY A 152 26.83 5.92 9.01
C GLY A 152 27.02 4.42 8.80
N SER A 153 26.10 3.60 9.30
CA SER A 153 26.12 2.13 9.11
C SER A 153 26.00 1.70 7.65
N MET A 154 25.27 2.45 6.82
CA MET A 154 25.15 2.13 5.40
C MET A 154 26.45 2.41 4.64
N LEU A 155 27.22 3.42 5.05
CA LEU A 155 28.49 3.79 4.40
C LEU A 155 29.57 2.71 4.53
N ASP A 156 29.45 1.78 5.47
CA ASP A 156 30.37 0.64 5.59
C ASP A 156 30.22 -0.36 4.43
N THR A 157 29.05 -0.40 3.80
CA THR A 157 28.70 -1.38 2.77
C THR A 157 28.40 -0.76 1.41
N GLN A 158 28.03 0.53 1.37
CA GLN A 158 27.56 1.23 0.19
C GLN A 158 28.38 2.50 -0.05
N SER A 159 28.45 2.94 -1.31
CA SER A 159 29.12 4.19 -1.65
C SER A 159 28.38 5.41 -1.09
N PHE A 160 29.11 6.50 -0.83
CA PHE A 160 28.55 7.75 -0.35
C PHE A 160 27.39 8.27 -1.21
N SER A 161 27.55 8.24 -2.55
CA SER A 161 26.51 8.69 -3.48
C SER A 161 25.22 7.86 -3.37
N ASN A 162 25.32 6.56 -3.12
CA ASN A 162 24.15 5.71 -2.91
C ASN A 162 23.42 6.04 -1.61
N VAL A 163 24.15 6.26 -0.52
CA VAL A 163 23.59 6.64 0.77
C VAL A 163 22.95 8.03 0.71
N GLU A 164 23.62 8.99 0.07
CA GLU A 164 23.10 10.34 -0.14
C GLU A 164 21.80 10.33 -0.96
N ARG A 165 21.74 9.55 -2.05
CA ARG A 165 20.52 9.37 -2.85
C ARG A 165 19.36 8.82 -2.01
N LYS A 166 19.62 7.78 -1.21
CA LYS A 166 18.62 7.17 -0.34
C LYS A 166 18.14 8.14 0.74
N LEU A 167 19.05 8.84 1.40
CA LEU A 167 18.73 9.85 2.40
C LEU A 167 17.90 10.99 1.79
N SER A 168 18.33 11.55 0.67
CA SER A 168 17.61 12.63 -0.01
C SER A 168 16.18 12.22 -0.36
N LEU A 169 15.99 10.99 -0.86
CA LEU A 169 14.65 10.46 -1.13
C LEU A 169 13.84 10.27 0.15
N PHE A 170 14.42 9.70 1.21
CA PHE A 170 13.77 9.57 2.52
C PHE A 170 13.29 10.92 3.07
N LEU A 171 14.14 11.95 3.04
CA LEU A 171 13.79 13.30 3.50
C LEU A 171 12.66 13.89 2.66
N ARG A 172 12.62 13.67 1.34
CA ARG A 172 11.49 14.10 0.49
C ARG A 172 10.20 13.34 0.80
N MET A 173 10.30 12.06 1.12
CA MET A 173 9.16 11.22 1.49
C MET A 173 8.62 11.53 2.88
N SER A 174 9.44 12.05 3.79
CA SER A 174 9.06 12.33 5.19
C SER A 174 7.78 13.17 5.31
N ALA A 175 7.58 14.12 4.40
CA ALA A 175 6.38 14.97 4.33
C ALA A 175 5.07 14.18 4.12
N TYR A 176 5.16 12.93 3.65
CA TYR A 176 4.01 12.07 3.36
C TYR A 176 3.91 10.85 4.28
N MET A 177 4.95 10.58 5.10
CA MET A 177 5.05 9.42 6.00
C MET A 177 4.34 9.64 7.34
N HIS A 178 3.09 10.10 7.28
CA HIS A 178 2.22 10.36 8.44
C HIS A 178 0.91 9.55 8.34
N GLY A 179 0.94 8.44 7.60
CA GLY A 179 -0.17 7.50 7.45
C GLY A 179 -1.40 7.98 6.66
N MET A 180 -1.39 9.20 6.11
CA MET A 180 -2.47 9.69 5.23
C MET A 180 -2.19 9.44 3.76
N HIS A 181 -0.94 9.19 3.37
CA HIS A 181 -0.55 8.91 2.00
C HIS A 181 -0.11 7.45 1.91
N HIS A 182 -0.74 6.68 1.03
CA HIS A 182 -0.27 5.33 0.74
C HIS A 182 0.96 5.40 -0.18
N ILE A 183 1.74 4.32 -0.22
CA ILE A 183 3.03 4.27 -0.94
C ILE A 183 2.88 4.65 -2.42
N GLU A 184 1.84 4.18 -3.10
CA GLU A 184 1.61 4.49 -4.51
C GLU A 184 1.32 5.98 -4.75
N ASP A 185 0.69 6.69 -3.79
CA ASP A 185 0.49 8.14 -3.87
C ASP A 185 1.81 8.88 -3.68
N ILE A 186 2.66 8.40 -2.76
CA ILE A 186 4.01 8.96 -2.55
C ILE A 186 4.87 8.81 -3.82
N VAL A 187 4.86 7.61 -4.41
CA VAL A 187 5.54 7.28 -5.69
C VAL A 187 5.09 8.24 -6.79
N TYR A 188 3.77 8.46 -6.91
CA TYR A 188 3.19 9.35 -7.90
C TYR A 188 3.56 10.83 -7.66
N ARG A 189 3.39 11.34 -6.44
CA ARG A 189 3.65 12.76 -6.10
C ARG A 189 5.11 13.15 -6.22
N LEU A 190 6.01 12.25 -5.81
CA LEU A 190 7.45 12.51 -5.87
C LEU A 190 8.05 12.18 -7.24
N ASN A 191 7.27 11.56 -8.14
CA ASN A 191 7.69 11.08 -9.45
C ASN A 191 8.97 10.23 -9.38
N VAL A 192 8.92 9.20 -8.55
CA VAL A 192 10.03 8.28 -8.26
C VAL A 192 9.63 6.86 -8.60
N GLU A 193 10.61 5.99 -8.87
CA GLU A 193 10.32 4.57 -9.10
C GLU A 193 9.91 3.86 -7.82
N ARG A 194 9.04 2.85 -7.94
CA ARG A 194 8.59 2.05 -6.80
C ARG A 194 9.77 1.36 -6.11
N ASP A 195 10.70 0.82 -6.88
CA ASP A 195 11.86 0.09 -6.35
C ASP A 195 12.75 1.01 -5.49
N ALA A 196 12.96 2.25 -5.92
CA ALA A 196 13.68 3.25 -5.12
C ALA A 196 12.99 3.57 -3.79
N VAL A 197 11.65 3.58 -3.77
CA VAL A 197 10.87 3.75 -2.54
C VAL A 197 10.98 2.52 -1.64
N GLU A 198 10.87 1.31 -2.18
CA GLU A 198 11.05 0.07 -1.40
C GLU A 198 12.46 -0.01 -0.79
N GLU A 199 13.51 0.31 -1.56
CA GLU A 199 14.88 0.38 -1.06
C GLU A 199 15.03 1.34 0.14
N VAL A 200 14.34 2.48 0.10
CA VAL A 200 14.34 3.46 1.20
C VAL A 200 13.59 2.91 2.41
N LEU A 201 12.41 2.31 2.21
CA LEU A 201 11.64 1.70 3.30
C LEU A 201 12.43 0.61 4.01
N GLU A 202 13.19 -0.21 3.27
CA GLU A 202 14.09 -1.23 3.83
C GLU A 202 15.27 -0.61 4.56
N SER A 203 15.94 0.37 3.95
CA SER A 203 17.15 1.00 4.51
C SER A 203 16.88 1.75 5.81
N PHE A 204 15.67 2.33 5.94
CA PHE A 204 15.25 3.09 7.13
C PHE A 204 14.18 2.37 7.96
N ALA A 205 14.02 1.06 7.80
CA ALA A 205 12.99 0.26 8.47
C ALA A 205 12.98 0.42 10.00
N LEU A 206 14.14 0.71 10.62
CA LEU A 206 14.28 0.91 12.05
C LEU A 206 13.47 2.11 12.59
N VAL A 207 13.26 3.14 11.76
CA VAL A 207 12.53 4.37 12.12
C VAL A 207 11.18 4.47 11.41
N LEU A 208 10.73 3.37 10.80
CA LEU A 208 9.53 3.32 9.99
C LEU A 208 8.60 2.21 10.49
N CYS A 209 7.30 2.51 10.52
CA CYS A 209 6.26 1.53 10.74
C CYS A 209 5.33 1.49 9.54
N THR A 210 5.25 0.34 8.86
CA THR A 210 4.34 0.13 7.75
C THR A 210 3.10 -0.63 8.19
N PHE A 211 1.95 -0.25 7.67
CA PHE A 211 0.68 -0.93 7.93
C PHE A 211 -0.18 -0.92 6.66
N ARG A 212 -1.25 -1.71 6.67
CA ARG A 212 -2.19 -1.80 5.56
C ARG A 212 -3.59 -1.46 6.04
N ARG A 213 -4.30 -0.64 5.26
CA ARG A 213 -5.72 -0.34 5.51
C ARG A 213 -6.45 -0.05 4.20
N PRO A 214 -7.79 -0.16 4.16
CA PRO A 214 -8.57 0.37 3.06
C PRO A 214 -8.31 1.87 2.91
N ASP A 215 -8.23 2.33 1.67
CA ASP A 215 -8.23 3.77 1.41
C ASP A 215 -9.65 4.28 1.57
N PHE A 216 -9.86 5.09 2.60
CA PHE A 216 -11.12 5.80 2.76
C PHE A 216 -10.95 7.10 2.01
N ILE A 217 -11.66 7.25 0.89
CA ILE A 217 -11.88 8.57 0.30
C ILE A 217 -12.57 9.37 1.40
N SER A 218 -11.80 10.19 2.12
CA SER A 218 -12.32 11.12 3.11
C SER A 218 -13.31 12.03 2.39
N GLU A 219 -14.52 12.10 2.91
CA GLU A 219 -15.49 13.14 2.54
C GLU A 219 -14.89 14.54 2.67
#